data_AF-A0A6M4BW22-F1
#
_entry.id   AF-A0A6M4BW22-F1
#
_cell.length_a   1.000
_cell.length_b   1.000
_cell.length_c   1.000
_cell.angle_alpha   90.00
_cell.angle_beta   90.00
_cell.angle_gamma   90.00
#
_symmetry.space_group_name_H-M   'P 1'
#
loop_
_entity.id
_entity.type
_entity.pdbx_description
1 polymer ?
#
loop_
_entity_poly.entity_id
_entity_poly.type
_entity_poly.pdbx_seq_one_letter_code
_entity_poly.pdbx_strand_id
1 'polypeptide(L)'
;ETVNKFMQSLLSLYRKPAINYYCISQCISYILSPSPLNPKLSLNDSVINSINHILFNLVLLEPDYDQPHTVKNHFEILRCFDHMAGQFSDQTIEILLHQCKHNQEKDRMKSVIILTHLTTSSQVFVDNYAAKFIALLKVMIAMEQGLKMKKLLVKAIVALVYRNCITGPEDFSMVEFIIKHCGHEGPPTASKYEVSDLHDTCKSSLILMCNSITSIRTQLRNLLLTALTSDEF
;
A
#
# COMPACT_ATOMS: atom_id res chain seq x y z
N GLU A 1 29.21 -2.24 13.19
CA GLU A 1 29.75 -3.00 12.04
C GLU A 1 29.19 -4.43 11.92
N THR A 2 29.15 -5.20 13.01
CA THR A 2 28.67 -6.60 13.01
C THR A 2 27.22 -6.76 12.55
N VAL A 3 26.31 -5.86 12.98
CA VAL A 3 24.88 -5.92 12.58
C VAL A 3 24.71 -5.66 11.08
N ASN A 4 25.44 -4.72 10.49
CA ASN A 4 25.41 -4.47 9.03
C ASN A 4 25.83 -5.71 8.23
N LYS A 5 26.92 -6.38 8.64
CA LYS A 5 27.39 -7.63 7.99
C LYS A 5 26.39 -8.76 8.17
N PHE A 6 25.78 -8.87 9.35
CA PHE A 6 24.74 -9.87 9.61
C PHE A 6 23.49 -9.62 8.75
N MET A 7 23.07 -8.36 8.62
CA MET A 7 21.96 -7.98 7.73
C MET A 7 22.22 -8.33 6.27
N GLN A 8 23.39 -7.98 5.76
CA GLN A 8 23.78 -8.37 4.40
C GLN A 8 23.81 -9.90 4.22
N SER A 9 24.24 -10.63 5.24
CA SER A 9 24.24 -12.09 5.22
C SER A 9 22.82 -12.65 5.15
N LEU A 10 21.87 -12.16 5.97
CA LEU A 10 20.46 -12.57 5.90
C LEU A 10 19.85 -12.25 4.53
N LEU A 11 20.09 -11.04 4.01
CA LEU A 11 19.59 -10.64 2.69
C LEU A 11 20.11 -11.54 1.57
N SER A 12 21.36 -12.01 1.66
CA SER A 12 21.93 -12.94 0.68
C SER A 12 21.22 -14.30 0.65
N LEU A 13 20.54 -14.70 1.74
CA LEU A 13 19.82 -15.98 1.82
C LEU A 13 18.58 -16.02 0.92
N TYR A 14 17.99 -14.88 0.55
CA TYR A 14 16.90 -14.83 -0.44
C TYR A 14 17.32 -15.28 -1.85
N ARG A 15 18.62 -15.46 -2.10
CA ARG A 15 19.11 -16.06 -3.36
C ARG A 15 19.08 -17.59 -3.33
N LYS A 16 18.82 -18.21 -2.18
CA LYS A 16 18.85 -19.66 -1.97
C LYS A 16 17.42 -20.21 -1.94
N PRO A 17 16.93 -20.82 -3.03
CA PRO A 17 15.53 -21.25 -3.13
C PRO A 17 15.14 -22.36 -2.13
N ALA A 18 16.12 -23.09 -1.59
CA ALA A 18 15.87 -24.13 -0.58
C ALA A 18 15.56 -23.57 0.82
N ILE A 19 15.81 -22.28 1.07
CA ILE A 19 15.56 -21.67 2.37
C ILE A 19 14.14 -21.11 2.41
N ASN A 20 13.44 -21.34 3.53
CA ASN A 20 12.14 -20.74 3.75
C ASN A 20 12.27 -19.21 3.90
N TYR A 21 11.78 -18.47 2.91
CA TYR A 21 11.85 -17.01 2.89
C TYR A 21 11.12 -16.37 4.07
N TYR A 22 10.04 -16.99 4.57
CA TYR A 22 9.33 -16.49 5.74
C TYR A 22 10.24 -16.41 6.97
N CYS A 23 11.08 -17.43 7.21
CA CYS A 23 12.01 -17.42 8.33
C CYS A 23 13.07 -16.31 8.19
N ILE A 24 13.54 -16.04 6.96
CA ILE A 24 14.47 -14.93 6.70
C ILE A 24 13.79 -13.60 7.02
N SER A 25 12.57 -13.38 6.50
CA SER A 25 11.76 -12.19 6.75
C SER A 25 11.50 -11.97 8.24
N GLN A 26 11.17 -13.02 8.99
CA GLN A 26 10.97 -12.94 10.44
C GLN A 26 12.23 -12.52 11.19
N CYS A 27 13.39 -13.08 10.83
CA CYS A 27 14.65 -12.67 11.45
C CYS A 27 14.95 -11.19 11.16
N ILE A 28 14.76 -10.74 9.92
CA ILE A 28 14.93 -9.33 9.53
C ILE A 28 13.95 -8.45 10.31
N SER A 29 12.65 -8.81 10.34
CA SER A 29 11.63 -8.06 11.07
C SER A 29 11.97 -7.94 12.55
N TYR A 30 12.46 -9.02 13.18
CA TYR A 30 12.86 -8.99 14.59
C TYR A 30 14.02 -8.03 14.84
N ILE A 31 15.00 -7.99 13.93
CA ILE A 31 16.18 -7.11 14.06
C ILE A 31 15.82 -5.65 13.84
N LEU A 32 14.89 -5.37 12.92
CA LEU A 32 14.36 -4.03 12.66
C LEU A 32 13.38 -3.57 13.75
N SER A 33 12.76 -4.50 14.48
CA SER A 33 11.78 -4.14 15.50
C SER A 33 12.41 -3.29 16.61
N PRO A 34 11.73 -2.20 17.06
CA PRO A 34 12.18 -1.44 18.21
C PRO A 34 12.30 -2.35 19.44
N SER A 35 13.47 -2.36 20.08
CA SER A 35 13.72 -3.18 21.26
C SER A 35 14.42 -2.35 22.34
N PRO A 36 14.05 -2.53 23.63
CA PRO A 36 14.81 -1.95 24.73
C PRO A 36 16.29 -2.37 24.73
N LEU A 37 16.59 -3.55 24.16
CA LEU A 37 17.95 -4.08 24.04
C LEU A 37 18.75 -3.44 22.89
N ASN A 38 18.08 -2.76 21.96
CA ASN A 38 18.71 -2.07 20.85
C ASN A 38 17.93 -0.78 20.52
N PRO A 39 18.02 0.26 21.38
CA PRO A 39 17.18 1.45 21.29
C PRO A 39 17.50 2.32 20.07
N LYS A 40 18.67 2.14 19.44
CA LYS A 40 19.05 2.80 18.19
C LYS A 40 19.77 1.80 17.28
N LEU A 41 19.00 1.04 16.52
CA LEU A 41 19.55 0.25 15.42
C LEU A 41 20.26 1.21 14.44
N SER A 42 21.57 1.03 14.28
CA SER A 42 22.35 1.78 13.32
C SER A 42 22.73 0.89 12.15
N LEU A 43 22.09 1.15 11.01
CA LEU A 43 22.42 0.56 9.72
C LEU A 43 23.02 1.64 8.82
N ASN A 44 23.99 1.25 8.01
CA ASN A 44 24.55 2.17 7.01
C ASN A 44 23.60 2.28 5.82
N ASP A 45 23.64 3.40 5.09
CA ASP A 45 22.73 3.66 3.97
C ASP A 45 22.76 2.56 2.89
N SER A 46 23.93 1.97 2.63
CA SER A 46 24.04 0.85 1.68
C SER A 46 23.25 -0.38 2.11
N VAL A 47 23.17 -0.66 3.41
CA VAL A 47 22.38 -1.76 3.97
C VAL A 47 20.90 -1.43 3.93
N ILE A 48 20.51 -0.22 4.33
CA ILE A 48 19.12 0.27 4.24
C ILE A 48 18.60 0.15 2.80
N ASN A 49 19.38 0.64 1.83
CA ASN A 49 19.05 0.53 0.41
C ASN A 49 18.94 -0.92 -0.07
N SER A 50 19.82 -1.81 0.43
CA SER A 50 19.76 -3.25 0.10
C SER A 50 18.49 -3.91 0.66
N ILE A 51 18.11 -3.57 1.90
CA ILE A 51 16.86 -4.03 2.52
C ILE A 51 15.68 -3.56 1.67
N ASN A 52 15.56 -2.26 1.43
CA ASN A 52 14.47 -1.69 0.64
C ASN A 52 14.36 -2.35 -0.74
N HIS A 53 15.47 -2.50 -1.45
CA HIS A 53 15.47 -3.11 -2.78
C HIS A 53 15.04 -4.59 -2.76
N ILE A 54 15.61 -5.40 -1.87
CA ILE A 54 15.34 -6.84 -1.83
C ILE A 54 13.91 -7.12 -1.35
N LEU A 55 13.48 -6.46 -0.27
CA LEU A 55 12.13 -6.64 0.27
C LEU A 55 11.07 -6.16 -0.72
N PHE A 56 11.30 -5.03 -1.41
CA PHE A 56 10.40 -4.55 -2.46
C PHE A 56 10.21 -5.57 -3.58
N ASN A 57 11.28 -6.25 -3.99
CA ASN A 57 11.18 -7.29 -5.01
C ASN A 57 10.35 -8.51 -4.59
N LEU A 58 10.25 -8.77 -3.28
CA LEU A 58 9.48 -9.88 -2.71
C LEU A 58 8.00 -9.57 -2.46
N VAL A 59 7.55 -8.33 -2.68
CA VAL A 59 6.13 -7.96 -2.57
C VAL A 59 5.31 -8.62 -3.69
N LEU A 60 4.27 -9.35 -3.27
CA LEU A 60 3.30 -9.97 -4.17
C LEU A 60 2.25 -8.94 -4.59
N LEU A 61 1.93 -8.91 -5.88
CA LEU A 61 0.84 -8.08 -6.41
C LEU A 61 -0.54 -8.70 -6.12
N GLU A 62 -0.61 -10.04 -6.23
CA GLU A 62 -1.81 -10.84 -6.00
C GLU A 62 -1.38 -12.05 -5.17
N PRO A 63 -1.60 -12.02 -3.84
CA PRO A 63 -1.29 -13.16 -2.98
C PRO A 63 -2.14 -14.38 -3.35
N ASP A 64 -1.48 -15.52 -3.57
CA ASP A 64 -2.11 -16.80 -3.86
C ASP A 64 -2.37 -17.58 -2.57
N TYR A 65 -3.65 -17.65 -2.17
CA TYR A 65 -4.06 -18.31 -0.93
C TYR A 65 -3.97 -19.84 -0.97
N ASP A 66 -3.84 -20.43 -2.16
CA ASP A 66 -3.52 -21.86 -2.31
C ASP A 66 -2.04 -22.14 -1.97
N GLN A 67 -1.22 -21.08 -1.94
CA GLN A 67 0.19 -21.10 -1.53
C GLN A 67 0.40 -20.29 -0.24
N PRO A 68 -0.12 -20.74 0.91
CA PRO A 68 -0.17 -19.95 2.15
C PRO A 68 1.22 -19.53 2.68
N HIS A 69 2.27 -20.25 2.31
CA HIS A 69 3.64 -19.89 2.69
C HIS A 69 4.12 -18.61 2.00
N THR A 70 3.72 -18.37 0.75
CA THR A 70 4.07 -17.13 0.02
C THR A 70 3.32 -15.94 0.59
N VAL A 71 2.05 -16.13 0.97
CA VAL A 71 1.21 -15.12 1.61
C VAL A 71 1.74 -14.72 2.99
N LYS A 72 2.12 -15.71 3.82
CA LYS A 72 2.77 -15.45 5.11
C LYS A 72 4.05 -14.63 4.96
N ASN A 73 4.89 -15.00 3.98
CA ASN A 73 6.08 -14.22 3.67
C ASN A 73 5.74 -12.79 3.26
N HIS A 74 4.76 -12.60 2.36
CA HIS A 74 4.32 -11.28 1.93
C HIS A 74 3.93 -10.36 3.09
N PHE A 75 3.15 -10.86 4.06
CA PHE A 75 2.77 -10.06 5.23
C PHE A 75 3.97 -9.76 6.15
N GLU A 76 4.93 -10.67 6.28
CA GLU A 76 6.15 -10.42 7.04
C GLU A 76 7.05 -9.37 6.35
N ILE A 77 7.09 -9.35 5.02
CA ILE A 77 7.75 -8.30 4.24
C ILE A 77 7.10 -6.93 4.50
N LEU A 78 5.77 -6.86 4.51
CA LEU A 78 5.05 -5.62 4.84
C LEU A 78 5.35 -5.14 6.26
N ARG A 79 5.42 -6.07 7.22
CA ARG A 79 5.84 -5.77 8.60
C ARG A 79 7.28 -5.24 8.67
N CYS A 80 8.20 -5.77 7.87
CA CYS A 80 9.55 -5.21 7.77
C CYS A 80 9.51 -3.75 7.31
N PHE A 81 8.67 -3.41 6.33
CA PHE A 81 8.50 -2.02 5.88
C PHE A 81 7.94 -1.11 6.98
N ASP A 82 7.04 -1.61 7.84
CA ASP A 82 6.54 -0.87 9.00
C ASP A 82 7.66 -0.50 9.99
N HIS A 83 8.55 -1.46 10.30
CA HIS A 83 9.72 -1.20 11.13
C HIS A 83 10.73 -0.24 10.45
N MET A 84 10.96 -0.41 9.15
CA MET A 84 11.81 0.50 8.35
C MET A 84 11.24 1.92 8.35
N ALA A 85 9.93 2.08 8.20
CA ALA A 85 9.26 3.38 8.26
C ALA A 85 9.41 4.06 9.62
N GLY A 86 9.48 3.30 10.72
CA GLY A 86 9.69 3.84 12.06
C GLY A 86 11.13 4.28 12.36
N GLN A 87 12.14 3.65 11.76
CA GLN A 87 13.55 3.90 12.09
C GLN A 87 14.33 4.64 11.00
N PHE A 88 13.95 4.46 9.74
CA PHE A 88 14.64 4.95 8.54
C PHE A 88 13.61 5.54 7.55
N SER A 89 12.73 6.41 8.06
CA SER A 89 11.54 6.91 7.36
C SER A 89 11.89 7.60 6.04
N ASP A 90 12.87 8.50 6.04
CA ASP A 90 13.27 9.26 4.85
C ASP A 90 13.85 8.34 3.76
N GLN A 91 14.76 7.43 4.13
CA GLN A 91 15.34 6.49 3.17
C GLN A 91 14.35 5.44 2.65
N THR A 92 13.23 5.22 3.35
CA THR A 92 12.26 4.17 2.99
C THR A 92 11.05 4.76 2.28
N ILE A 93 10.36 5.71 2.91
CA ILE A 93 9.09 6.23 2.44
C ILE A 93 9.28 7.15 1.23
N GLU A 94 10.32 8.00 1.21
CA GLU A 94 10.57 8.87 0.03
C GLU A 94 10.89 8.03 -1.22
N ILE A 95 11.62 6.91 -1.07
CA ILE A 95 11.88 5.99 -2.18
C ILE A 95 10.56 5.36 -2.66
N LEU A 96 9.69 4.92 -1.77
CA LEU A 96 8.39 4.34 -2.14
C LEU A 96 7.48 5.37 -2.84
N LEU A 97 7.44 6.61 -2.34
CA LEU A 97 6.70 7.72 -2.96
C LEU A 97 7.26 8.04 -4.36
N HIS A 98 8.57 7.97 -4.55
CA HIS A 98 9.21 8.10 -5.86
C HIS A 98 8.86 6.93 -6.79
N GLN A 99 8.83 5.69 -6.28
CA GLN A 99 8.48 4.51 -7.06
C GLN A 99 7.02 4.52 -7.56
N CYS A 100 6.10 5.22 -6.89
CA CYS A 100 4.75 5.49 -7.42
C CYS A 100 4.74 6.29 -8.74
N LYS A 101 5.85 6.94 -9.11
CA LYS A 101 6.00 7.68 -10.38
C LYS A 101 6.77 6.89 -11.44
N HIS A 102 7.12 5.63 -11.18
CA HIS A 102 7.94 4.83 -12.08
C HIS A 102 7.18 4.44 -13.35
N ASN A 103 7.88 4.26 -14.46
CA ASN A 103 7.24 3.92 -15.75
C ASN A 103 6.59 2.53 -15.74
N GLN A 104 7.11 1.60 -14.93
CA GLN A 104 6.58 0.24 -14.85
C GLN A 104 5.40 0.16 -13.88
N GLU A 105 4.23 -0.25 -14.39
CA GLU A 105 3.01 -0.39 -13.57
C GLU A 105 3.22 -1.32 -12.39
N LYS A 106 3.94 -2.44 -12.57
CA LYS A 106 4.23 -3.39 -11.50
C LYS A 106 4.96 -2.76 -10.32
N ASP A 107 5.91 -1.87 -10.56
CA ASP A 107 6.66 -1.19 -9.50
C ASP A 107 5.76 -0.17 -8.78
N ARG A 108 4.96 0.58 -9.54
CA ARG A 108 3.96 1.48 -8.95
C ARG A 108 2.98 0.70 -8.06
N MET A 109 2.50 -0.45 -8.51
CA MET A 109 1.57 -1.29 -7.76
C MET A 109 2.19 -1.78 -6.44
N LYS A 110 3.43 -2.28 -6.46
CA LYS A 110 4.15 -2.69 -5.23
C LYS A 110 4.27 -1.54 -4.24
N SER A 111 4.58 -0.34 -4.75
CA SER A 111 4.71 0.87 -3.94
C SER A 111 3.39 1.25 -3.29
N VAL A 112 2.29 1.25 -4.05
CA VAL A 112 0.94 1.50 -3.53
C VAL A 112 0.55 0.46 -2.48
N ILE A 113 0.86 -0.83 -2.68
CA ILE A 113 0.60 -1.89 -1.69
C ILE A 113 1.32 -1.58 -0.36
N ILE A 114 2.62 -1.26 -0.42
CA ILE A 114 3.40 -0.97 0.78
C ILE A 114 2.90 0.31 1.47
N LEU A 115 2.67 1.40 0.73
CA LEU A 115 2.19 2.67 1.29
C LEU A 115 0.77 2.55 1.87
N THR A 116 -0.07 1.72 1.27
CA THR A 116 -1.40 1.38 1.81
C THR A 116 -1.27 0.63 3.14
N HIS A 117 -0.35 -0.34 3.22
CA HIS A 117 -0.06 -1.01 4.49
C HIS A 117 0.42 -0.03 5.56
N LEU A 118 1.40 0.83 5.23
CA LEU A 118 1.94 1.83 6.15
C LEU A 118 0.89 2.84 6.61
N THR A 119 -0.08 3.19 5.76
CA THR A 119 -1.24 3.99 6.15
C THR A 119 -1.95 3.34 7.34
N THR A 120 -2.17 2.03 7.28
CA THR A 120 -2.87 1.30 8.35
C THR A 120 -2.02 0.97 9.57
N SER A 121 -0.70 0.79 9.43
CA SER A 121 0.17 0.28 10.50
C SER A 121 1.06 1.35 11.16
N SER A 122 1.48 2.38 10.43
CA SER A 122 2.56 3.28 10.84
C SER A 122 2.06 4.68 11.20
N GLN A 123 2.21 5.08 12.46
CA GLN A 123 1.89 6.44 12.87
C GLN A 123 2.85 7.47 12.26
N VAL A 124 4.13 7.12 12.13
CA VAL A 124 5.14 7.98 11.48
C VAL A 124 4.74 8.30 10.04
N PHE A 125 4.21 7.30 9.31
CA PHE A 125 3.69 7.51 7.96
C PHE A 125 2.50 8.49 7.95
N VAL A 126 1.52 8.25 8.82
CA VAL A 126 0.30 9.07 8.88
C VAL A 126 0.62 10.53 9.19
N ASP A 127 1.49 10.79 10.16
CA ASP A 127 1.80 12.14 10.61
C ASP A 127 2.64 12.94 9.61
N ASN A 128 3.56 12.27 8.90
CA ASN A 128 4.60 12.98 8.13
C ASN A 128 4.50 12.79 6.60
N TYR A 129 3.83 11.74 6.11
CA TYR A 129 3.90 11.37 4.69
C TYR A 129 2.53 11.13 4.03
N ALA A 130 1.44 10.96 4.79
CA ALA A 130 0.11 10.73 4.24
C ALA A 130 -0.33 11.82 3.25
N ALA A 131 -0.05 13.10 3.54
CA ALA A 131 -0.36 14.21 2.64
C ALA A 131 0.35 14.09 1.27
N LYS A 132 1.62 13.68 1.25
CA LYS A 132 2.36 13.42 0.00
C LYS A 132 1.74 12.25 -0.76
N PHE A 133 1.36 11.19 -0.06
CA PHE A 133 0.72 10.03 -0.68
C PHE A 133 -0.65 10.37 -1.28
N ILE A 134 -1.48 11.15 -0.57
CA ILE A 134 -2.75 11.67 -1.06
C ILE A 134 -2.55 12.47 -2.35
N ALA A 135 -1.57 13.38 -2.39
CA ALA A 135 -1.28 14.16 -3.58
C ALA A 135 -0.89 13.28 -4.78
N LEU A 136 -0.14 12.19 -4.54
CA LEU A 136 0.18 11.22 -5.60
C LEU A 136 -1.05 10.43 -6.04
N LEU A 137 -1.88 9.95 -5.11
CA LEU A 137 -3.08 9.20 -5.45
C LEU A 137 -4.04 10.02 -6.32
N LYS A 138 -4.21 11.32 -6.04
CA LYS A 138 -5.00 12.23 -6.90
C LYS A 138 -4.52 12.26 -8.35
N VAL A 139 -3.21 12.18 -8.57
CA VAL A 139 -2.64 12.09 -9.93
C VAL A 139 -2.88 10.69 -10.51
N MET A 140 -2.65 9.64 -9.72
CA MET A 140 -2.80 8.26 -10.19
C MET A 140 -4.24 7.91 -10.58
N ILE A 141 -5.26 8.37 -9.84
CA ILE A 141 -6.66 8.11 -10.19
C ILE A 141 -7.07 8.71 -11.54
N ALA A 142 -6.36 9.75 -12.01
CA ALA A 142 -6.61 10.37 -13.31
C ALA A 142 -5.83 9.69 -14.44
N MET A 143 -4.63 9.17 -14.16
CA MET A 143 -3.72 8.65 -15.18
C MET A 143 -3.83 7.13 -15.39
N GLU A 144 -4.07 6.36 -14.34
CA GLU A 144 -4.00 4.90 -14.38
C GLU A 144 -5.22 4.26 -15.06
N GLN A 145 -4.94 3.39 -16.04
CA GLN A 145 -5.98 2.71 -16.82
C GLN A 145 -6.17 1.24 -16.42
N GLY A 146 -5.13 0.60 -15.88
CA GLY A 146 -5.15 -0.82 -15.51
C GLY A 146 -6.15 -1.12 -14.39
N LEU A 147 -7.04 -2.09 -14.60
CA LEU A 147 -8.07 -2.48 -13.62
C LEU A 147 -7.46 -2.95 -12.29
N LYS A 148 -6.33 -3.68 -12.35
CA LYS A 148 -5.61 -4.12 -11.15
C LYS A 148 -5.04 -2.95 -10.35
N MET A 149 -4.47 -1.95 -11.03
CA MET A 149 -4.02 -0.72 -10.38
C MET A 149 -5.20 0.04 -9.77
N LYS A 150 -6.29 0.23 -10.51
CA LYS A 150 -7.51 0.89 -9.99
C LYS A 150 -8.02 0.21 -8.72
N LYS A 151 -8.04 -1.12 -8.67
CA LYS A 151 -8.39 -1.89 -7.47
C LYS A 151 -7.48 -1.59 -6.28
N LEU A 152 -6.17 -1.44 -6.51
CA LEU A 152 -5.22 -1.06 -5.46
C LEU A 152 -5.45 0.39 -5.00
N LEU A 153 -5.74 1.31 -5.91
CA LEU A 153 -6.06 2.70 -5.56
C LEU A 153 -7.31 2.77 -4.67
N VAL A 154 -8.35 2.00 -4.97
CA VAL A 154 -9.55 1.90 -4.10
C VAL A 154 -9.16 1.49 -2.68
N LYS A 155 -8.32 0.45 -2.52
CA LYS A 155 -7.85 -0.01 -1.20
C LYS A 155 -7.02 1.05 -0.47
N ALA A 156 -6.17 1.77 -1.20
CA ALA A 156 -5.37 2.87 -0.64
C ALA A 156 -6.25 4.01 -0.11
N ILE A 157 -7.26 4.41 -0.89
CA ILE A 157 -8.22 5.46 -0.52
C ILE A 157 -9.00 5.04 0.73
N VAL A 158 -9.52 3.80 0.78
CA VAL A 158 -10.23 3.29 1.96
C VAL A 158 -9.34 3.30 3.20
N ALA A 159 -8.07 2.92 3.09
CA ALA A 159 -7.13 2.96 4.20
C ALA A 159 -6.92 4.39 4.74
N LEU A 160 -6.79 5.37 3.84
CA LEU A 160 -6.64 6.79 4.20
C LEU A 160 -7.91 7.34 4.85
N VAL A 161 -9.08 6.99 4.34
CA VAL A 161 -10.36 7.36 4.95
C VAL A 161 -10.48 6.76 6.36
N TYR A 162 -10.16 5.48 6.51
CA TYR A 162 -10.23 4.78 7.81
C TYR A 162 -9.32 5.42 8.86
N ARG A 163 -8.15 5.91 8.44
CA ARG A 163 -7.20 6.61 9.32
C ARG A 163 -7.51 8.10 9.49
N ASN A 164 -8.62 8.59 8.95
CA ASN A 164 -9.01 10.01 8.95
C ASN A 164 -7.97 10.93 8.30
N CYS A 165 -7.22 10.44 7.31
CA CYS A 165 -6.30 11.26 6.52
C CYS A 165 -7.02 12.07 5.44
N ILE A 166 -8.22 11.64 5.04
CA ILE A 166 -9.10 12.32 4.07
C ILE A 166 -10.24 12.97 4.86
N THR A 167 -10.18 14.29 5.00
CA THR A 167 -11.17 15.05 5.78
C THR A 167 -11.68 16.29 5.05
N GLY A 168 -10.87 16.87 4.17
CA GLY A 168 -11.21 18.06 3.38
C GLY A 168 -11.99 17.72 2.10
N PRO A 169 -12.88 18.62 1.63
CA PRO A 169 -13.65 18.43 0.40
C PRO A 169 -12.77 18.21 -0.85
N GLU A 170 -11.57 18.78 -0.88
CA GLU A 170 -10.59 18.64 -1.97
C GLU A 170 -10.10 17.20 -2.17
N ASP A 171 -10.22 16.35 -1.16
CA ASP A 171 -9.83 14.95 -1.19
C ASP A 171 -10.97 14.02 -1.62
N PHE A 172 -12.22 14.50 -1.63
CA PHE A 172 -13.39 13.68 -1.96
C PHE A 172 -13.47 13.26 -3.42
N SER A 173 -12.68 13.87 -4.32
CA SER A 173 -12.47 13.37 -5.69
C SER A 173 -11.94 11.93 -5.70
N MET A 174 -11.21 11.50 -4.67
CA MET A 174 -10.80 10.11 -4.50
C MET A 174 -11.97 9.19 -4.14
N VAL A 175 -12.94 9.67 -3.37
CA VAL A 175 -14.15 8.89 -3.05
C VAL A 175 -15.08 8.82 -4.26
N GLU A 176 -15.18 9.93 -4.99
CA GLU A 176 -15.89 10.00 -6.27
C GLU A 176 -15.33 9.01 -7.29
N PHE A 177 -14.00 8.86 -7.36
CA PHE A 177 -13.37 7.82 -8.15
C PHE A 177 -13.89 6.41 -7.83
N ILE A 178 -14.10 6.06 -6.55
CA ILE A 178 -14.66 4.76 -6.16
C ILE A 178 -16.09 4.61 -6.67
N ILE A 179 -16.92 5.66 -6.53
CA ILE A 179 -18.33 5.66 -6.98
C ILE A 179 -18.40 5.46 -8.50
N LYS A 180 -17.62 6.25 -9.27
CA LYS A 180 -17.54 6.15 -10.74
C LYS A 180 -17.13 4.76 -11.22
N HIS A 181 -16.33 4.04 -10.42
CA HIS A 181 -15.88 2.70 -10.76
C HIS A 181 -16.81 1.57 -10.27
N CYS A 182 -17.95 1.87 -9.64
CA CYS A 182 -18.96 0.87 -9.30
C CYS A 182 -19.73 0.32 -10.51
N GLY A 183 -19.76 1.07 -11.62
CA GLY A 183 -20.41 0.71 -12.89
C GLY A 183 -19.49 0.82 -14.11
N HIS A 184 -18.17 0.85 -13.91
CA HIS A 184 -17.21 1.02 -15.00
C HIS A 184 -17.19 -0.18 -15.94
N GLU A 185 -17.45 0.01 -17.23
CA GLU A 185 -17.50 -1.10 -18.19
C GLU A 185 -16.13 -1.71 -18.54
N GLY A 186 -15.04 -1.03 -18.16
CA GLY A 186 -13.68 -1.46 -18.49
C GLY A 186 -13.33 -1.23 -19.97
N PRO A 187 -12.06 -1.42 -20.36
CA PRO A 187 -11.70 -1.42 -21.78
C PRO A 187 -12.28 -2.68 -22.48
N PRO A 188 -12.53 -2.63 -23.81
CA PRO A 188 -13.10 -3.75 -24.55
C PRO A 188 -12.30 -5.07 -24.45
N THR A 189 -11.02 -4.97 -24.12
CA THR A 189 -10.08 -6.10 -23.99
C THR A 189 -10.03 -6.69 -22.58
N ALA A 190 -10.68 -6.08 -21.59
CA ALA A 190 -10.65 -6.56 -20.22
C ALA A 190 -11.49 -7.82 -20.04
N SER A 191 -11.03 -8.71 -19.15
CA SER A 191 -11.83 -9.85 -18.73
C SER A 191 -13.05 -9.38 -17.94
N LYS A 192 -14.23 -9.95 -18.23
CA LYS A 192 -15.45 -9.72 -17.43
C LYS A 192 -15.24 -9.99 -15.94
N TYR A 193 -14.40 -10.96 -15.61
CA TYR A 193 -14.03 -11.26 -14.23
C TYR A 193 -13.29 -10.10 -13.56
N GLU A 194 -12.29 -9.50 -14.24
CA GLU A 194 -11.52 -8.38 -13.69
C GLU A 194 -12.37 -7.13 -13.50
N VAL A 195 -13.32 -6.88 -14.42
CA VAL A 195 -14.28 -5.78 -14.29
C VAL A 195 -15.21 -6.02 -13.10
N SER A 196 -15.76 -7.23 -12.95
CA SER A 196 -16.61 -7.59 -11.81
C SER A 196 -15.86 -7.48 -10.48
N ASP A 197 -14.62 -7.95 -10.41
CA ASP A 197 -13.78 -7.88 -9.20
C ASP A 197 -13.52 -6.41 -8.78
N LEU A 198 -13.32 -5.51 -9.75
CA LEU A 198 -13.24 -4.08 -9.46
C LEU A 198 -14.57 -3.53 -8.92
N HIS A 199 -15.70 -3.87 -9.54
CA HIS A 199 -17.02 -3.43 -9.08
C HIS A 199 -17.31 -3.90 -7.65
N ASP A 200 -17.05 -5.18 -7.36
CA ASP A 200 -17.29 -5.77 -6.06
C ASP A 200 -16.38 -5.14 -5.00
N THR A 201 -15.13 -4.84 -5.37
CA THR A 201 -14.22 -4.08 -4.50
C THR A 201 -14.78 -2.68 -4.21
N CYS A 202 -15.16 -1.90 -5.22
CA CYS A 202 -15.71 -0.55 -5.04
C CYS A 202 -16.99 -0.56 -4.18
N LYS A 203 -17.94 -1.45 -4.46
CA LYS A 203 -19.19 -1.59 -3.70
C LYS A 203 -18.90 -1.94 -2.23
N SER A 204 -18.05 -2.93 -2.00
CA SER A 204 -17.67 -3.36 -0.64
C SER A 204 -16.97 -2.24 0.13
N SER A 205 -16.09 -1.48 -0.55
CA SER A 205 -15.40 -0.32 0.01
C SER A 205 -16.37 0.80 0.43
N LEU A 206 -17.35 1.13 -0.42
CA LEU A 206 -18.37 2.14 -0.08
C LEU A 206 -19.24 1.70 1.09
N ILE A 207 -19.68 0.43 1.11
CA ILE A 207 -20.45 -0.13 2.23
C ILE A 207 -19.65 -0.05 3.53
N LEU A 208 -18.36 -0.43 3.49
CA LEU A 208 -17.48 -0.35 4.65
C LEU A 208 -17.33 1.09 5.15
N MET A 209 -17.11 2.05 4.24
CA MET A 209 -16.97 3.46 4.58
C MET A 209 -18.26 4.04 5.20
N CYS A 210 -19.42 3.75 4.61
CA CYS A 210 -20.74 4.18 5.11
C CYS A 210 -21.00 3.67 6.53
N ASN A 211 -20.68 2.39 6.79
CA ASN A 211 -21.03 1.72 8.04
C ASN A 211 -20.02 2.01 9.17
N SER A 212 -18.73 2.08 8.84
CA SER A 212 -17.67 2.07 9.85
C SER A 212 -17.04 3.43 10.11
N ILE A 213 -17.24 4.43 9.25
CA ILE A 213 -16.49 5.68 9.31
C ILE A 213 -17.45 6.86 9.46
N THR A 214 -17.65 7.30 10.71
CA THR A 214 -18.59 8.38 11.06
C THR A 214 -18.14 9.75 10.56
N SER A 215 -16.83 10.00 10.52
CA SER A 215 -16.22 11.31 10.20
C SER A 215 -16.54 11.82 8.79
N ILE A 216 -16.71 10.92 7.83
CA ILE A 216 -16.98 11.26 6.42
C ILE A 216 -18.44 11.00 6.01
N ARG A 217 -19.29 10.51 6.93
CA ARG A 217 -20.63 10.00 6.61
C ARG A 217 -21.51 11.03 5.92
N THR A 218 -21.50 12.27 6.39
CA THR A 218 -22.33 13.35 5.84
C THR A 218 -21.90 13.68 4.42
N GLN A 219 -20.60 13.86 4.19
CA GLN A 219 -20.03 14.16 2.88
C GLN A 219 -20.24 13.01 1.90
N LEU A 220 -20.02 11.76 2.33
CA LEU A 220 -20.25 10.57 1.51
C LEU A 220 -21.73 10.44 1.13
N ARG A 221 -22.65 10.69 2.06
CA ARG A 221 -24.09 10.69 1.77
C ARG A 221 -24.44 11.74 0.72
N ASN A 222 -23.92 12.95 0.84
CA ASN A 222 -24.16 14.02 -0.13
C ASN A 222 -23.60 13.64 -1.51
N LEU A 223 -22.40 13.08 -1.55
CA LEU A 223 -21.77 12.65 -2.80
C LEU A 223 -22.56 11.52 -3.50
N LEU A 224 -23.05 10.54 -2.74
CA LEU A 224 -23.92 9.48 -3.25
C LEU A 224 -25.27 10.01 -3.75
N LEU A 225 -25.86 10.99 -3.06
CA LEU A 225 -27.09 11.63 -3.54
C LEU A 225 -26.84 12.34 -4.86
N THR A 226 -25.76 13.13 -4.97
CA THR A 226 -25.38 13.77 -6.24
C THR A 226 -25.17 12.74 -7.34
N ALA A 227 -24.52 11.61 -7.05
CA ALA A 227 -24.32 10.53 -8.01
C ALA A 227 -25.62 9.90 -8.54
N LEU A 228 -26.69 9.93 -7.75
CA LEU A 228 -27.99 9.36 -8.13
C LEU A 228 -28.91 10.37 -8.82
N THR A 229 -28.70 11.67 -8.61
CA THR A 229 -29.62 12.72 -9.06
C THR A 229 -29.05 13.63 -10.15
N SER A 230 -27.73 13.63 -10.35
CA SER A 230 -27.06 14.47 -11.35
C SER A 230 -26.72 13.65 -12.58
N ASP A 231 -27.18 14.09 -13.75
CA ASP A 231 -26.88 13.46 -15.03
C ASP A 231 -25.39 13.59 -15.42
N GLU A 232 -24.68 14.60 -14.88
CA GLU A 232 -23.26 14.89 -15.19
C GLU A 232 -22.26 14.31 -14.18
N PHE A 233 -22.68 13.38 -13.31
CA PHE A 233 -21.81 12.86 -12.25
C PHE A 233 -20.60 12.07 -12.78
#